data_AF-A0A0G3GY59-F1
#
_entry.id   AF-A0A0G3GY59-F1
#
_cell.length_a   1.000
_cell.length_b   1.000
_cell.length_c   1.000
_cell.angle_alpha   90.00
_cell.angle_beta   90.00
_cell.angle_gamma   90.00
#
_symmetry.space_group_name_H-M   'P 1'
#
loop_
_entity.id
_entity.type
_entity.pdbx_description
1 polymer ?
#
loop_
_entity_poly.entity_id
_entity_poly.type
_entity_poly.pdbx_seq_one_letter_code
_entity_poly.pdbx_strand_id
1 'polypeptide(L)'
;MAVVLLAHGSRHPQAGAGVEALAASVAAETGVDTRVAYLDLQQPALIDVASPGDTVVPLLFTKAFHATHDVPQATRGLEVRLTGGLTTLALVDALAPLVTSPTVLWAVGSSSGSPEVHALAFALTTRTGHSVTVGFATRGPALAELLPAAESVQVIPLFVTHGLLLDQLAEQVANLDRPGVHLHPPLTTLLTPVVTSLLT
;
A
#
# COMPACT_ATOMS: atom_id res chain seq x y z
N MET A 1 -6.52 -24.78 -1.20
CA MET A 1 -6.75 -23.49 -0.52
C MET A 1 -5.91 -22.47 -1.25
N ALA A 2 -6.53 -21.39 -1.70
CA ALA A 2 -5.88 -20.30 -2.41
C ALA A 2 -5.73 -19.07 -1.49
N VAL A 3 -4.95 -18.12 -1.96
CA VAL A 3 -4.86 -16.76 -1.41
C VAL A 3 -5.66 -15.83 -2.31
N VAL A 4 -6.45 -14.94 -1.72
CA VAL A 4 -7.13 -13.86 -2.45
C VAL A 4 -6.64 -12.53 -1.94
N LEU A 5 -5.92 -11.78 -2.78
CA LEU A 5 -5.51 -10.42 -2.50
C LEU A 5 -6.69 -9.49 -2.72
N LEU A 6 -7.16 -8.87 -1.65
CA LEU A 6 -8.33 -7.98 -1.67
C LEU A 6 -7.86 -6.53 -1.72
N ALA A 7 -7.86 -5.96 -2.92
CA ALA A 7 -7.57 -4.54 -3.14
C ALA A 7 -8.85 -3.70 -2.99
N HIS A 8 -8.69 -2.40 -2.75
CA HIS A 8 -9.86 -1.50 -2.79
C HIS A 8 -10.43 -1.37 -4.20
N GLY A 9 -9.54 -1.32 -5.21
CA GLY A 9 -9.87 -1.01 -6.60
C GLY A 9 -9.68 0.46 -6.92
N SER A 10 -9.56 0.75 -8.21
CA SER A 10 -9.29 2.08 -8.75
C SER A 10 -9.81 2.18 -10.18
N ARG A 11 -10.24 3.38 -10.57
CA ARG A 11 -10.62 3.66 -11.97
C ARG A 11 -9.41 3.83 -12.89
N HIS A 12 -8.20 3.83 -12.34
CA HIS A 12 -6.99 3.99 -13.12
C HIS A 12 -6.74 2.74 -13.99
N PRO A 13 -6.49 2.88 -15.31
CA PRO A 13 -6.41 1.74 -16.23
C PRO A 13 -5.28 0.75 -15.91
N GLN A 14 -4.20 1.20 -15.25
CA GLN A 14 -3.08 0.33 -14.86
C GLN A 14 -3.19 -0.22 -13.43
N ALA A 15 -4.27 0.10 -12.69
CA ALA A 15 -4.39 -0.32 -11.31
C ALA A 15 -4.44 -1.86 -11.19
N GLY A 16 -5.27 -2.51 -12.01
CA GLY A 16 -5.43 -3.96 -11.98
C GLY A 16 -4.12 -4.70 -12.24
N ALA A 17 -3.38 -4.29 -13.27
CA ALA A 17 -2.10 -4.91 -13.65
C ALA A 17 -1.07 -4.94 -12.51
N GLY A 18 -0.99 -3.88 -11.69
CA GLY A 18 -0.05 -3.87 -10.55
C GLY A 18 -0.46 -4.79 -9.39
N VAL A 19 -1.77 -4.99 -9.17
CA VAL A 19 -2.26 -5.95 -8.16
C VAL A 19 -2.09 -7.39 -8.67
N GLU A 20 -2.35 -7.63 -9.96
CA GLU A 20 -2.09 -8.91 -10.61
C GLU A 20 -0.60 -9.28 -10.59
N ALA A 21 0.30 -8.31 -10.80
CA ALA A 21 1.74 -8.53 -10.69
C ALA A 21 2.14 -8.93 -9.27
N LEU A 22 1.56 -8.31 -8.24
CA LEU A 22 1.76 -8.72 -6.85
C LEU A 22 1.23 -10.14 -6.59
N ALA A 23 0.02 -10.46 -7.08
CA ALA A 23 -0.55 -11.81 -6.96
C ALA A 23 0.34 -12.88 -7.60
N ALA A 24 0.84 -12.62 -8.81
CA ALA A 24 1.77 -13.52 -9.50
C ALA A 24 3.08 -13.71 -8.73
N SER A 25 3.62 -12.63 -8.15
CA SER A 25 4.83 -12.69 -7.33
C SER A 25 4.64 -13.52 -6.05
N VAL A 26 3.51 -13.34 -5.36
CA VAL A 26 3.15 -14.13 -4.16
C VAL A 26 2.95 -15.61 -4.52
N ALA A 27 2.26 -15.91 -5.62
CA ALA A 27 2.10 -17.29 -6.09
C ALA A 27 3.44 -17.94 -6.42
N ALA A 28 4.36 -17.20 -7.05
CA ALA A 28 5.70 -17.69 -7.37
C ALA A 28 6.54 -17.96 -6.12
N GLU A 29 6.45 -17.11 -5.10
CA GLU A 29 7.21 -17.26 -3.85
C GLU A 29 6.68 -18.39 -2.96
N THR A 30 5.35 -18.55 -2.89
CA THR A 30 4.70 -19.48 -1.95
C THR A 30 4.31 -20.82 -2.57
N GLY A 31 4.19 -20.90 -3.90
CA GLY A 31 3.59 -22.03 -4.61
C GLY A 31 2.08 -22.16 -4.41
N VAL A 32 1.42 -21.18 -3.77
CA VAL A 32 -0.02 -21.17 -3.52
C VAL A 32 -0.74 -20.38 -4.60
N ASP A 33 -1.83 -20.95 -5.14
CA ASP A 33 -2.69 -20.23 -6.09
C ASP A 33 -3.14 -18.90 -5.48
N THR A 34 -2.86 -17.79 -6.16
CA THR A 34 -3.11 -16.43 -5.66
C THR A 34 -3.94 -15.65 -6.66
N ARG A 35 -5.13 -15.23 -6.23
CA ARG A 35 -6.12 -14.51 -7.04
C ARG A 35 -6.28 -13.07 -6.55
N VAL A 36 -6.89 -12.24 -7.37
CA VAL A 36 -7.20 -10.84 -7.02
C VAL A 36 -8.71 -10.67 -6.91
N ALA A 37 -9.13 -9.90 -5.91
CA ALA A 37 -10.49 -9.39 -5.76
C ALA A 37 -10.45 -7.89 -5.43
N TYR A 38 -11.55 -7.22 -5.73
CA TYR A 38 -11.71 -5.79 -5.45
C TYR A 38 -12.92 -5.54 -4.56
N LEU A 39 -12.81 -4.57 -3.65
CA LEU A 39 -13.92 -4.10 -2.82
C LEU A 39 -14.89 -3.22 -3.63
N ASP A 40 -14.37 -2.39 -4.52
CA ASP A 40 -15.13 -1.45 -5.34
C ASP A 40 -14.37 -1.13 -6.64
N LEU A 41 -14.99 -0.37 -7.55
CA LEU A 41 -14.43 0.27 -8.75
C LEU A 41 -13.91 -0.68 -9.84
N GLN A 42 -13.63 -1.94 -9.52
CA GLN A 42 -13.08 -2.96 -10.39
C GLN A 42 -13.73 -4.31 -10.11
N GLN A 43 -13.55 -5.23 -11.05
CA GLN A 43 -13.97 -6.62 -10.96
C GLN A 43 -12.74 -7.52 -11.11
N PRO A 44 -12.76 -8.74 -10.54
CA PRO A 44 -13.90 -9.39 -9.90
C PRO A 44 -14.13 -8.98 -8.44
N ALA A 45 -15.36 -9.10 -7.94
CA ALA A 45 -15.66 -8.96 -6.53
C ALA A 45 -15.23 -10.20 -5.74
N LEU A 46 -15.05 -10.06 -4.42
CA LEU A 46 -14.58 -11.16 -3.57
C LEU A 46 -15.48 -12.40 -3.64
N ILE A 47 -16.79 -12.20 -3.66
CA ILE A 47 -17.80 -13.27 -3.74
C ILE A 47 -17.64 -14.13 -5.00
N ASP A 48 -17.11 -13.56 -6.08
CA ASP A 48 -17.01 -14.23 -7.38
C ASP A 48 -15.75 -15.12 -7.50
N VAL A 49 -14.75 -14.93 -6.63
CA VAL A 49 -13.46 -15.62 -6.72
C VAL A 49 -13.07 -16.43 -5.49
N ALA A 50 -13.65 -16.12 -4.33
CA ALA A 50 -13.34 -16.81 -3.08
C ALA A 50 -14.08 -18.16 -3.00
N SER A 51 -13.35 -19.19 -2.59
CA SER A 51 -13.90 -20.50 -2.25
C SER A 51 -13.82 -20.77 -0.74
N PRO A 52 -14.67 -21.66 -0.20
CA PRO A 52 -14.54 -22.11 1.19
C PRO A 52 -13.11 -22.57 1.52
N GLY A 53 -12.56 -22.04 2.60
CA GLY A 53 -11.19 -22.31 3.06
C GLY A 53 -10.10 -21.45 2.42
N ASP A 54 -10.42 -20.55 1.49
CA ASP A 54 -9.44 -19.59 0.96
C ASP A 54 -9.01 -18.57 2.03
N THR A 55 -7.77 -18.09 1.93
CA THR A 55 -7.22 -17.05 2.80
C THR A 55 -7.30 -15.71 2.08
N VAL A 56 -7.98 -14.73 2.66
CA VAL A 56 -8.15 -13.38 2.12
C VAL A 56 -7.17 -12.43 2.79
N VAL A 57 -6.37 -11.72 1.99
CA VAL A 57 -5.38 -10.74 2.43
C VAL A 57 -5.80 -9.33 1.99
N PRO A 58 -6.29 -8.49 2.90
CA PRO A 58 -6.60 -7.10 2.59
C PRO A 58 -5.34 -6.29 2.32
N LEU A 59 -5.24 -5.68 1.13
CA LEU A 59 -4.11 -4.83 0.75
C LEU A 59 -4.31 -3.38 1.22
N LEU A 60 -4.51 -3.20 2.53
CA LEU A 60 -4.77 -1.91 3.16
C LEU A 60 -3.59 -1.52 4.07
N PHE A 61 -3.03 -0.33 3.88
CA PHE A 61 -1.90 0.21 4.68
C PHE A 61 -2.32 0.77 6.04
N THR A 62 -3.61 1.00 6.24
CA THR A 62 -4.15 1.56 7.49
C THR A 62 -5.42 0.84 7.86
N LYS A 63 -5.75 0.86 9.16
CA LYS A 63 -7.09 0.52 9.64
C LYS A 63 -8.05 1.68 9.36
N ALA A 64 -8.03 2.24 8.15
CA ALA A 64 -9.05 3.20 7.73
C ALA A 64 -10.43 2.55 7.79
N PHE A 65 -11.49 3.36 7.77
CA PHE A 65 -12.90 2.96 7.88
C PHE A 65 -13.27 1.69 7.06
N HIS A 66 -12.63 1.49 5.91
CA HIS A 66 -12.80 0.33 5.03
C HIS A 66 -12.30 -1.01 5.62
N ALA A 67 -11.25 -1.02 6.44
CA ALA A 67 -10.75 -2.24 7.08
C ALA A 67 -11.69 -2.76 8.18
N THR A 68 -12.49 -1.88 8.80
CA THR A 68 -13.40 -2.23 9.89
C THR A 68 -14.85 -2.44 9.44
N HIS A 69 -15.20 -2.03 8.21
CA HIS A 69 -16.55 -2.17 7.67
C HIS A 69 -16.56 -2.92 6.33
N ASP A 70 -15.89 -2.41 5.30
CA ASP A 70 -15.99 -2.93 3.95
C ASP A 70 -15.41 -4.34 3.81
N VAL A 71 -14.25 -4.61 4.42
CA VAL A 71 -13.65 -5.95 4.39
C VAL A 71 -14.55 -6.97 5.14
N PRO A 72 -14.97 -6.73 6.40
CA PRO A 72 -15.95 -7.58 7.05
C PRO A 72 -17.24 -7.77 6.25
N GLN A 73 -17.76 -6.71 5.64
CA GLN A 73 -18.95 -6.76 4.80
C GLN A 73 -18.75 -7.63 3.55
N ALA A 74 -17.63 -7.45 2.84
CA ALA A 74 -17.29 -8.23 1.64
C ALA A 74 -17.10 -9.72 1.94
N THR A 75 -16.64 -10.05 3.15
CA THR A 75 -16.48 -11.45 3.61
C THR A 75 -17.74 -12.05 4.23
N ARG A 76 -18.82 -11.27 4.39
CA ARG A 76 -20.01 -11.71 5.12
C ARG A 76 -20.69 -12.88 4.40
N GLY A 77 -20.80 -14.02 5.09
CA GLY A 77 -21.41 -15.23 4.53
C GLY A 77 -20.44 -16.08 3.69
N LEU A 78 -19.18 -15.68 3.58
CA LEU A 78 -18.12 -16.48 2.98
C LEU A 78 -17.38 -17.30 4.05
N GLU A 79 -17.11 -18.57 3.75
CA GLU A 79 -16.30 -19.44 4.61
C GLU A 79 -14.80 -19.24 4.34
N VAL A 80 -14.29 -18.03 4.53
CA VAL A 80 -12.88 -17.66 4.26
C VAL A 80 -12.12 -17.34 5.54
N ARG A 81 -10.78 -17.47 5.50
CA ARG A 81 -9.90 -16.98 6.56
C ARG A 81 -9.42 -15.59 6.22
N LEU A 82 -9.74 -14.62 7.06
CA LEU A 82 -9.26 -13.25 6.90
C LEU A 82 -7.92 -13.05 7.64
N THR A 83 -6.89 -12.58 6.95
CA THR A 83 -5.65 -12.15 7.61
C THR A 83 -5.80 -10.78 8.26
N GLY A 84 -4.83 -10.38 9.07
CA GLY A 84 -4.63 -8.96 9.36
C GLY A 84 -4.33 -8.15 8.09
N GLY A 85 -4.42 -6.83 8.20
CA GLY A 85 -3.86 -5.94 7.18
C GLY A 85 -2.34 -5.93 7.17
N LEU A 86 -1.74 -5.15 6.27
CA LEU A 86 -0.29 -5.01 6.16
C LEU A 86 0.27 -4.47 7.49
N THR A 87 1.18 -5.22 8.12
CA THR A 87 1.70 -4.86 9.45
C THR A 87 2.82 -3.84 9.34
N THR A 88 2.93 -2.95 10.34
CA THR A 88 4.02 -1.97 10.40
C THR A 88 5.39 -2.65 10.34
N LEU A 89 5.58 -3.76 11.06
CA LEU A 89 6.86 -4.45 11.10
C LEU A 89 7.28 -4.97 9.71
N ALA A 90 6.40 -5.70 9.03
CA ALA A 90 6.70 -6.22 7.70
C ALA A 90 6.91 -5.10 6.67
N LEU A 91 6.15 -3.99 6.78
CA LEU A 91 6.36 -2.81 5.94
C LEU A 91 7.70 -2.12 6.22
N VAL A 92 8.18 -2.07 7.46
CA VAL A 92 9.51 -1.53 7.77
C VAL A 92 10.59 -2.33 7.06
N ASP A 93 10.53 -3.67 7.14
CA ASP A 93 11.55 -4.52 6.52
C ASP A 93 11.53 -4.39 4.99
N ALA A 94 10.36 -4.29 4.38
CA ALA A 94 10.22 -4.10 2.94
C ALA A 94 10.67 -2.71 2.46
N LEU A 95 10.41 -1.65 3.23
CA LEU A 95 10.65 -0.27 2.80
C LEU A 95 12.00 0.29 3.25
N ALA A 96 12.61 -0.22 4.32
CA ALA A 96 13.90 0.26 4.83
C ALA A 96 15.01 0.30 3.76
N PRO A 97 15.13 -0.69 2.83
CA PRO A 97 16.13 -0.63 1.76
C PRO A 97 15.95 0.53 0.78
N LEU A 98 14.74 1.09 0.67
CA LEU A 98 14.45 2.23 -0.20
C LEU A 98 14.85 3.56 0.43
N VAL A 99 14.91 3.64 1.77
CA VAL A 99 15.10 4.88 2.53
C VAL A 99 16.60 5.16 2.67
N THR A 100 17.15 5.89 1.71
CA THR A 100 18.58 6.22 1.60
C THR A 100 18.88 7.71 1.77
N SER A 101 17.84 8.53 1.92
CA SER A 101 17.94 9.96 2.21
C SER A 101 16.72 10.40 3.01
N PRO A 102 16.63 11.67 3.48
CA PRO A 102 15.38 12.20 4.03
C PRO A 102 14.19 11.87 3.11
N THR A 103 13.11 11.35 3.71
CA THR A 103 12.01 10.73 2.97
C THR A 103 10.67 11.30 3.41
N VAL A 104 9.78 11.50 2.44
CA VAL A 104 8.34 11.72 2.69
C VAL A 104 7.61 10.42 2.33
N LEU A 105 6.98 9.78 3.33
CA LEU A 105 5.99 8.73 3.07
C LEU A 105 4.68 9.39 2.68
N TRP A 106 4.20 9.10 1.48
CA TRP A 106 2.98 9.68 0.95
C TRP A 106 1.84 8.66 0.97
N ALA A 107 0.89 8.83 1.88
CA ALA A 107 -0.28 7.97 2.00
C ALA A 107 -1.52 8.61 1.36
N VAL A 108 -2.58 7.84 1.10
CA VAL A 108 -3.86 8.40 0.60
C VAL A 108 -4.51 9.35 1.62
N GLY A 109 -4.39 9.05 2.92
CA GLY A 109 -5.03 9.77 4.01
C GLY A 109 -6.36 9.14 4.44
N SER A 110 -6.64 9.22 5.75
CA SER A 110 -7.85 8.70 6.39
C SER A 110 -8.49 9.81 7.24
N SER A 111 -9.80 9.72 7.49
CA SER A 111 -10.50 10.60 8.43
C SER A 111 -9.97 10.51 9.87
N SER A 112 -9.29 9.42 10.23
CA SER A 112 -8.77 9.15 11.57
C SER A 112 -7.31 9.56 11.81
N GLY A 113 -6.68 10.28 10.87
CA GLY A 113 -5.29 10.75 11.04
C GLY A 113 -4.20 9.67 10.86
N SER A 114 -4.56 8.44 10.51
CA SER A 114 -3.64 7.34 10.09
C SER A 114 -2.45 7.10 11.04
N PRO A 115 -2.67 6.81 12.34
CA PRO A 115 -1.60 6.60 13.32
C PRO A 115 -0.61 5.49 12.91
N GLU A 116 -1.05 4.48 12.17
CA GLU A 116 -0.19 3.41 11.65
C GLU A 116 0.87 3.91 10.66
N VAL A 117 0.55 4.93 9.87
CA VAL A 117 1.50 5.54 8.92
C VAL A 117 2.56 6.34 9.66
N HIS A 118 2.17 7.06 10.72
CA HIS A 118 3.12 7.76 11.58
C HIS A 118 4.02 6.78 12.35
N ALA A 119 3.47 5.67 12.84
CA ALA A 119 4.26 4.61 13.47
C ALA A 119 5.26 3.98 12.49
N LEU A 120 4.85 3.75 11.24
CA LEU A 120 5.74 3.28 10.17
C LEU A 120 6.87 4.27 9.88
N ALA A 121 6.57 5.57 9.77
CA ALA A 121 7.59 6.60 9.56
C ALA A 121 8.60 6.66 10.72
N PHE A 122 8.12 6.57 11.96
CA PHE A 122 8.99 6.53 13.15
C PHE A 122 9.89 5.29 13.15
N ALA A 123 9.34 4.12 12.84
CA ALA A 123 10.09 2.88 12.79
C ALA A 123 11.14 2.88 11.65
N LEU A 124 10.80 3.42 10.48
CA LEU A 124 11.75 3.59 9.38
C LEU A 124 12.85 4.59 9.73
N THR A 125 12.53 5.69 10.40
CA THR A 125 13.53 6.64 10.90
C THR A 125 14.50 5.95 11.85
N THR A 126 13.99 5.16 12.79
CA THR A 126 14.80 4.40 13.75
C THR A 126 15.67 3.34 13.05
N ARG A 127 15.12 2.66 12.04
CA ARG A 127 15.79 1.56 11.33
C ARG A 127 16.90 2.03 10.39
N THR A 128 16.72 3.20 9.76
CA THR A 128 17.54 3.67 8.64
C THR A 128 18.45 4.84 9.01
N GLY A 129 18.13 5.56 10.09
CA GLY A 129 18.83 6.79 10.49
C GLY A 129 18.46 8.03 9.68
N HIS A 130 17.64 7.91 8.63
CA HIS A 130 17.16 9.03 7.83
C HIS A 130 15.83 9.57 8.36
N SER A 131 15.62 10.88 8.32
CA SER A 131 14.33 11.45 8.74
C SER A 131 13.21 11.05 7.79
N VAL A 132 12.13 10.50 8.34
CA VAL A 132 10.94 10.12 7.57
C VAL A 132 9.73 10.94 8.04
N THR A 133 9.21 11.79 7.16
CA THR A 133 7.99 12.60 7.40
C THR A 133 6.80 11.97 6.69
N VAL A 134 5.58 12.21 7.17
CA VAL A 134 4.35 11.70 6.54
C VAL A 134 3.58 12.83 5.86
N GLY A 135 3.16 12.58 4.63
CA GLY A 135 2.20 13.39 3.88
C GLY A 135 1.00 12.57 3.44
N PHE A 136 -0.08 13.25 3.07
CA PHE A 136 -1.33 12.59 2.70
C PHE A 136 -1.95 13.23 1.45
N ALA A 137 -2.44 12.40 0.53
CA ALA A 137 -3.02 12.83 -0.74
C ALA A 137 -4.36 13.58 -0.59
N THR A 138 -5.17 13.22 0.42
CA THR A 138 -6.53 13.76 0.55
C THR A 138 -6.65 14.95 1.51
N ARG A 139 -5.78 15.06 2.52
CA ARG A 139 -5.87 16.06 3.60
C ARG A 139 -4.51 16.31 4.24
N GLY A 140 -4.14 17.57 4.44
CA GLY A 140 -2.90 17.93 5.13
C GLY A 140 -2.11 19.00 4.36
N PRO A 141 -0.86 19.28 4.78
CA PRO A 141 0.01 20.21 4.07
C PRO A 141 0.34 19.68 2.66
N ALA A 142 0.62 20.60 1.74
CA ALA A 142 1.08 20.25 0.40
C ALA A 142 2.45 19.55 0.48
N LEU A 143 2.78 18.75 -0.55
CA LEU A 143 4.08 18.07 -0.61
C LEU A 143 5.25 19.05 -0.41
N ALA A 144 5.19 20.21 -1.07
CA ALA A 144 6.25 21.22 -1.01
C ALA A 144 6.56 21.71 0.42
N GLU A 145 5.57 21.74 1.30
CA GLU A 145 5.73 22.15 2.70
C GLU A 145 6.37 21.07 3.57
N LEU A 146 6.29 19.81 3.15
CA LEU A 146 6.84 18.65 3.86
C LEU A 146 8.27 18.31 3.45
N LEU A 147 8.75 18.83 2.32
CA LEU A 147 10.08 18.52 1.81
C LEU A 147 11.16 19.15 2.70
N PRO A 148 12.04 18.34 3.31
CA PRO A 148 13.13 18.87 4.12
C PRO A 148 14.11 19.70 3.29
N ALA A 149 14.84 20.59 3.95
CA ALA A 149 15.96 21.32 3.36
C ALA A 149 17.17 20.38 3.19
N ALA A 150 17.12 19.54 2.15
CA ALA A 150 18.16 18.59 1.78
C ALA A 150 18.38 18.61 0.27
N GLU A 151 19.60 18.25 -0.15
CA GLU A 151 20.01 18.15 -1.55
C GLU A 151 19.25 17.04 -2.28
N SER A 152 19.04 15.90 -1.62
CA SER A 152 18.26 14.77 -2.11
C SER A 152 17.15 14.40 -1.13
N VAL A 153 15.93 14.24 -1.64
CA VAL A 153 14.74 13.84 -0.88
C VAL A 153 14.01 12.75 -1.65
N GLN A 154 13.61 11.69 -0.95
CA GLN A 154 12.77 10.64 -1.51
C GLN A 154 11.30 10.87 -1.18
N VAL A 155 10.42 10.51 -2.10
CA VAL A 155 8.99 10.42 -1.86
C VAL A 155 8.58 8.98 -2.13
N ILE A 156 8.14 8.27 -1.09
CA ILE A 156 7.71 6.88 -1.21
C ILE A 156 6.18 6.85 -1.10
N PRO A 157 5.45 6.50 -2.17
CA PRO A 157 4.00 6.39 -2.13
C PRO A 157 3.59 5.08 -1.45
N LEU A 158 2.76 5.15 -0.40
CA LEU A 158 2.09 3.99 0.20
C LEU A 158 0.87 3.60 -0.65
N PHE A 159 1.18 3.11 -1.85
CA PHE A 159 0.22 2.67 -2.86
C PHE A 159 0.62 1.29 -3.34
N VAL A 160 -0.33 0.36 -3.37
CA VAL A 160 -0.08 -1.00 -3.91
C VAL A 160 0.20 -0.93 -5.40
N THR A 161 -0.53 -0.09 -6.12
CA THR A 161 -0.54 -0.03 -7.58
C THR A 161 -0.79 1.41 -8.05
N HIS A 162 -0.79 1.64 -9.36
CA HIS A 162 -1.14 2.92 -9.97
C HIS A 162 -2.54 3.38 -9.57
N GLY A 163 -2.73 4.69 -9.50
CA GLY A 163 -4.01 5.29 -9.11
C GLY A 163 -4.01 6.79 -9.33
N LEU A 164 -5.20 7.37 -9.47
CA LEU A 164 -5.36 8.80 -9.79
C LEU A 164 -4.67 9.73 -8.76
N LEU A 165 -4.68 9.36 -7.48
CA LEU A 165 -3.99 10.13 -6.44
C LEU A 165 -2.46 10.01 -6.51
N LEU A 166 -1.95 8.91 -7.06
CA LEU A 166 -0.52 8.75 -7.32
C LEU A 166 -0.11 9.56 -8.56
N ASP A 167 -0.96 9.63 -9.59
CA ASP A 167 -0.72 10.49 -10.75
C ASP A 167 -0.68 11.97 -10.32
N GLN A 168 -1.61 12.40 -9.46
CA GLN A 168 -1.59 13.75 -8.88
C GLN A 168 -0.32 14.03 -8.08
N LEU A 169 0.21 13.04 -7.35
CA LEU A 169 1.50 13.18 -6.67
C LEU A 169 2.64 13.33 -7.67
N ALA A 170 2.65 12.53 -8.74
CA ALA A 170 3.66 12.61 -9.78
C ALA A 170 3.64 13.97 -10.48
N GLU A 171 2.45 14.50 -10.78
CA GLU A 171 2.27 15.86 -11.30
C GLU A 171 2.78 16.92 -10.33
N GLN A 172 2.50 16.79 -9.02
CA GLN A 172 3.04 17.71 -8.02
C GLN A 172 4.56 17.69 -8.01
N VAL A 173 5.19 16.51 -7.99
CA VAL A 173 6.66 16.37 -8.02
C VAL A 173 7.26 16.95 -9.29
N ALA A 174 6.66 16.70 -10.45
CA ALA A 174 7.13 17.21 -11.73
C ALA A 174 7.08 18.74 -11.84
N ASN A 175 6.14 19.37 -11.11
CA ASN A 175 5.98 20.82 -11.07
C ASN A 175 6.83 21.50 -9.96
N LEU A 176 7.60 20.75 -9.17
CA LEU A 176 8.51 21.33 -8.20
C LEU A 176 9.76 21.90 -8.89
N ASP A 177 10.16 23.11 -8.50
CA ASP A 177 11.48 23.65 -8.81
C ASP A 177 12.56 23.08 -7.87
N ARG A 178 12.58 21.74 -7.73
CA ARG A 178 13.50 21.00 -6.85
C ARG A 178 13.92 19.66 -7.50
N PRO A 179 14.99 19.63 -8.31
CA PRO A 179 15.40 18.44 -9.05
C PRO A 179 15.90 17.28 -8.17
N GLY A 180 16.26 17.55 -6.91
CA GLY A 180 16.67 16.53 -5.94
C GLY A 180 15.51 15.75 -5.29
N VAL A 181 14.27 15.94 -5.75
CA VAL A 181 13.10 15.20 -5.24
C VAL A 181 12.84 13.99 -6.14
N HIS A 182 12.96 12.79 -5.55
CA HIS A 182 12.82 11.52 -6.25
C HIS A 182 11.57 10.77 -5.81
N LEU A 183 10.58 10.69 -6.69
CA LEU A 183 9.38 9.88 -6.49
C LEU A 183 9.63 8.41 -6.83
N HIS A 184 9.36 7.52 -5.88
CA HIS A 184 9.37 6.08 -6.10
C HIS A 184 8.09 5.61 -6.82
N PRO A 185 8.15 4.49 -7.58
CA PRO A 185 6.96 3.85 -8.16
C PRO A 185 6.03 3.30 -7.06
N PRO A 186 4.78 2.89 -7.40
CA PRO A 186 3.94 2.17 -6.46
C PRO A 186 4.61 0.87 -6.00
N LEU A 187 4.26 0.42 -4.79
CA LEU A 187 4.98 -0.65 -4.10
C LEU A 187 4.91 -2.00 -4.83
N THR A 188 3.76 -2.32 -5.45
CA THR A 188 3.57 -3.52 -6.28
C THR A 188 4.22 -4.78 -5.67
N THR A 189 5.21 -5.37 -6.34
CA THR A 189 5.89 -6.60 -5.90
C THR A 189 6.83 -6.42 -4.71
N LEU A 190 7.17 -5.18 -4.30
CA LEU A 190 7.86 -4.93 -3.03
C LEU A 190 7.04 -5.39 -1.82
N LEU A 191 5.72 -5.55 -1.99
CA LEU A 191 4.84 -6.07 -0.95
C LEU A 191 4.82 -7.60 -0.89
N THR A 192 5.48 -8.33 -1.79
CA THR A 192 5.52 -9.79 -1.77
C THR A 192 5.93 -10.34 -0.40
N PRO A 193 7.10 -9.97 0.17
CA PRO A 193 7.50 -10.47 1.50
C PRO A 193 6.54 -10.05 2.62
N VAL A 194 5.85 -8.91 2.46
CA VAL A 194 4.85 -8.46 3.42
C VAL A 194 3.63 -9.38 3.39
N VAL A 195 3.13 -9.68 2.20
CA VAL A 195 1.98 -10.57 2.00
C VAL A 195 2.32 -12.00 2.42
N THR A 196 3.48 -12.52 2.03
CA THR A 196 3.85 -13.91 2.36
C THR A 196 4.02 -14.12 3.86
N SER A 197 4.48 -13.11 4.61
CA SER A 197 4.55 -13.15 6.08
C SER A 197 3.19 -13.30 6.78
N LEU A 198 2.07 -13.00 6.09
CA LEU A 198 0.72 -13.14 6.63
C LEU A 198 0.11 -14.53 6.38
N LEU A 199 0.79 -15.38 5.61
CA LEU A 199 0.30 -16.70 5.20
C LEU A 199 0.88 -17.85 6.05
N THR A 200 1.86 -17.55 6.90
CA THR A 200 2.52 -18.49 7.82
C THR A 200 1.91 -18.43 9.21
#